data_AF-A0A7V6WHT8-F1
#
_entry.id   AF-A0A7V6WHT8-F1
#
_cell.length_a   1.000
_cell.length_b   1.000
_cell.length_c   1.000
_cell.angle_alpha   90.00
_cell.angle_beta   90.00
_cell.angle_gamma   90.00
#
_symmetry.space_group_name_H-M   'P 1'
#
loop_
_entity.id
_entity.type
_entity.pdbx_description
1 polymer ?
#
loop_
_entity_poly.entity_id
_entity_poly.type
_entity_poly.pdbx_seq_one_letter_code
_entity_poly.pdbx_strand_id
1 'polypeptide(L)' 'MDQAKPLPPRPPFGYPPIPPGPGPECPPGMELAQAYVPWQTFGRTFSPQEALQKGTLFPELYRPYGGVHYR' A
#
# COMPACT_ATOMS: atom_id res chain seq x y z
N MET A 1 -3.42 -30.32 -22.76
CA MET A 1 -4.81 -29.94 -23.06
C MET A 1 -5.35 -29.35 -21.77
N ASP A 2 -5.30 -28.05 -21.50
CA ASP A 2 -4.94 -26.90 -22.31
C ASP A 2 -4.21 -25.88 -21.43
N GLN A 3 -3.30 -25.20 -22.10
CA GLN A 3 -2.37 -24.20 -21.62
C GLN A 3 -3.11 -23.12 -20.83
N ALA A 4 -2.66 -22.81 -19.60
CA ALA A 4 -3.13 -21.63 -18.89
C ALA A 4 -2.89 -20.41 -19.79
N LYS A 5 -3.97 -19.82 -20.29
CA LYS A 5 -3.91 -18.68 -21.19
C LYS A 5 -3.13 -17.56 -20.48
N PRO A 6 -2.12 -16.96 -21.11
CA PRO A 6 -1.35 -15.89 -20.48
C PRO A 6 -2.31 -14.76 -20.06
N LEU A 7 -2.10 -14.24 -18.85
CA LEU A 7 -2.89 -13.14 -18.31
C LEU A 7 -2.79 -11.94 -19.26
N PRO A 8 -3.90 -11.24 -19.55
CA PRO A 8 -3.84 -10.06 -20.39
C PRO A 8 -2.93 -8.99 -19.76
N PRO A 9 -2.34 -8.10 -20.57
CA PRO A 9 -1.60 -6.96 -20.05
C PRO A 9 -2.51 -6.14 -19.13
N ARG A 10 -1.94 -5.65 -18.03
CA ARG A 10 -2.68 -4.83 -17.05
C ARG A 10 -3.31 -3.62 -17.76
N PRO A 11 -4.59 -3.30 -17.51
CA PRO A 11 -5.23 -2.16 -18.15
C PRO A 11 -4.62 -0.85 -17.64
N PRO A 12 -4.55 0.19 -18.50
CA PRO A 12 -3.95 1.48 -18.15
C PRO A 12 -4.78 2.28 -17.13
N PHE A 13 -6.07 1.99 -16.95
CA PHE A 13 -6.92 2.59 -15.91
C PHE A 13 -8.00 1.60 -15.43
N GLY A 14 -8.07 1.38 -14.12
CA GLY A 14 -9.14 0.62 -13.45
C GLY A 14 -8.74 -0.79 -13.01
N TYR A 15 -8.98 -1.10 -11.73
CA TYR A 15 -8.88 -2.46 -11.22
C TYR A 15 -10.03 -3.30 -11.80
N PRO A 16 -9.79 -4.56 -12.22
CA PRO A 16 -10.88 -5.44 -12.60
C PRO A 16 -11.84 -5.61 -11.41
N PRO A 17 -13.15 -5.81 -11.66
CA PRO A 17 -14.08 -6.16 -10.59
C PRO A 17 -13.55 -7.37 -9.84
N ILE A 18 -13.52 -7.29 -8.51
CA ILE A 18 -13.10 -8.40 -7.65
C ILE A 18 -13.99 -9.59 -8.02
N PRO A 19 -13.42 -10.74 -8.47
CA PRO A 19 -14.22 -11.89 -8.86
C PRO A 19 -15.12 -12.31 -7.69
N PRO A 20 -16.39 -12.68 -7.94
CA PRO A 20 -17.27 -13.18 -6.90
C PRO A 20 -16.73 -14.51 -6.40
N GLY A 21 -16.09 -14.46 -5.24
CA GLY A 21 -15.45 -15.55 -4.51
C GLY A 21 -14.81 -14.95 -3.27
N PRO A 22 -14.42 -15.75 -2.26
CA PRO A 22 -13.49 -15.24 -1.27
C PRO A 22 -12.29 -14.72 -2.06
N GLY A 23 -12.00 -13.42 -1.97
CA GLY A 23 -10.74 -12.89 -2.46
C GLY A 23 -9.59 -13.68 -1.84
N PRO A 24 -8.36 -13.59 -2.36
CA PRO A 24 -7.22 -14.27 -1.76
C PRO A 24 -7.27 -14.06 -0.25
N GLU A 25 -7.45 -15.13 0.49
CA GLU A 25 -7.50 -15.09 1.94
C GLU A 25 -6.25 -14.36 2.43
N CYS A 26 -6.46 -13.29 3.22
CA CYS A 26 -5.34 -12.57 3.80
C CYS A 26 -4.44 -13.59 4.52
N PRO A 27 -3.16 -13.70 4.16
CA PRO A 27 -2.26 -14.66 4.80
C PRO A 27 -2.36 -14.55 6.33
N PRO A 28 -2.43 -15.67 7.06
CA PRO A 28 -2.46 -15.65 8.51
C PRO A 28 -1.25 -14.89 9.04
N GLY A 29 -1.46 -13.99 9.99
CA GLY A 29 -0.44 -13.10 10.54
C GLY A 29 -0.31 -11.74 9.85
N MET A 30 -1.12 -11.42 8.83
CA MET A 30 -1.23 -10.06 8.33
C MET A 30 -2.08 -9.17 9.24
N GLU A 31 -1.59 -7.96 9.50
CA GLU A 31 -2.35 -6.92 10.17
C GLU A 31 -3.23 -6.14 9.18
N LEU A 32 -4.34 -5.59 9.69
CA LEU A 32 -5.14 -4.65 8.91
C LEU A 32 -4.31 -3.41 8.53
N ALA A 33 -4.50 -2.94 7.30
CA ALA A 33 -3.88 -1.70 6.85
C ALA A 33 -4.34 -0.52 7.73
N GLN A 34 -3.39 0.32 8.15
CA GLN A 34 -3.67 1.52 8.94
C GLN A 34 -3.63 2.74 8.02
N ALA A 35 -4.72 3.51 7.99
CA ALA A 35 -4.78 4.81 7.33
C ALA A 35 -4.99 5.89 8.40
N TYR A 36 -3.93 6.64 8.71
CA TYR A 36 -4.01 7.79 9.60
C TYR A 36 -3.87 9.07 8.78
N VAL A 37 -4.91 9.90 8.80
CA VAL A 37 -4.96 11.17 8.06
C VAL A 37 -5.11 12.31 9.08
N PRO A 38 -4.00 12.84 9.63
CA PRO A 38 -4.03 14.02 10.48
C PRO A 38 -4.40 15.26 9.66
N TRP A 39 -4.87 16.31 10.35
CA TRP A 39 -4.98 17.64 9.74
C TRP A 39 -3.60 18.13 9.32
N GLN A 40 -3.41 18.32 8.01
CA GLN A 40 -2.13 18.77 7.45
C GLN A 40 -2.12 20.30 7.41
N THR A 41 -1.33 20.92 8.28
CA THR A 41 -1.02 22.34 8.19
C THR A 41 0.29 22.52 7.42
N PHE A 42 0.35 23.51 6.54
CA PHE A 42 1.58 23.77 5.80
C PHE A 42 2.63 24.38 6.75
N GLY A 43 3.56 23.54 7.21
CA GLY A 43 4.55 23.88 8.23
C GLY A 43 5.92 23.31 7.91
N ARG A 44 6.51 22.58 8.86
CA ARG A 44 7.82 21.94 8.68
C ARG A 44 7.69 20.79 7.69
N THR A 45 8.49 20.82 6.63
CA THR A 45 8.54 19.77 5.60
C THR A 45 9.94 19.15 5.53
N PHE A 46 10.00 17.92 5.00
CA PHE A 46 11.27 17.32 4.61
C PHE A 46 11.85 18.03 3.38
N SER A 47 13.16 17.94 3.19
CA SER A 47 13.76 18.29 1.90
C SER A 47 13.24 17.36 0.79
N PRO A 48 13.25 17.76 -0.48
CA PRO A 48 12.76 16.91 -1.57
C PRO A 48 13.43 15.52 -1.62
N GLN A 49 14.73 15.45 -1.34
CA GLN A 49 15.48 14.21 -1.31
C GLN A 49 15.00 13.27 -0.19
N GLU A 50 14.80 13.80 1.02
CA GLU A 50 14.30 13.02 2.16
C GLU A 50 12.85 12.60 1.97
N ALA A 51 12.01 13.50 1.44
CA ALA A 51 10.59 13.23 1.19
C ALA A 51 10.42 12.06 0.21
N LEU A 52 11.25 12.00 -0.84
CA LEU A 52 11.27 10.90 -1.80
C LEU A 52 11.63 9.56 -1.13
N GLN A 53 12.64 9.57 -0.26
CA GLN A 53 13.05 8.36 0.47
C GLN A 53 11.98 7.87 1.46
N LYS A 54 11.25 8.80 2.08
CA LYS A 54 10.25 8.51 3.11
C LYS A 54 8.85 8.24 2.56
N GLY A 55 8.58 8.57 1.30
CA GLY A 55 7.27 8.44 0.68
C GLY A 55 6.24 9.48 1.16
N THR A 56 6.68 10.54 1.84
CA THR A 56 5.83 11.64 2.30
C THR A 56 6.63 12.92 2.46
N LEU A 57 6.01 14.08 2.14
CA LEU A 57 6.59 15.41 2.38
C LEU A 57 6.52 15.82 3.86
N PHE A 58 5.56 15.24 4.57
CA PHE A 58 5.10 15.68 5.88
C PHE A 58 5.64 14.76 6.98
N PRO A 59 6.45 15.29 7.93
CA PRO A 59 7.01 14.50 9.02
C PRO A 59 5.97 13.76 9.86
N GLU A 60 4.80 14.35 10.09
CA GLU A 60 3.69 13.77 10.84
C GLU A 60 3.07 12.54 10.17
N LEU A 61 3.28 12.35 8.87
CA LEU A 61 2.82 11.18 8.12
C LEU A 61 3.87 10.06 8.07
N TYR A 62 5.13 10.34 8.43
CA TYR A 62 6.19 9.35 8.31
C TYR A 62 6.10 8.32 9.44
N ARG A 63 5.50 7.17 9.13
CA ARG A 63 5.33 6.02 10.03
C ARG A 63 5.93 4.76 9.39
N PRO A 64 7.24 4.52 9.51
CA PRO A 64 7.83 3.29 8.99
C PRO A 64 7.26 2.10 9.76
N TYR A 65 6.75 1.10 9.04
CA TYR A 65 6.35 -0.17 9.63
C TYR A 65 7.62 -0.91 10.09
N GLY A 66 8.04 -0.67 11.33
CA GLY A 66 9.04 -1.50 11.99
C GLY A 66 8.44 -2.89 12.14
N GLY A 67 9.10 -3.91 11.57
CA GLY A 67 8.62 -5.29 11.60
C GLY A 67 8.25 -5.68 13.02
N VAL A 68 6.95 -5.75 13.29
CA VAL A 68 6.45 -6.20 14.57
C VAL A 68 6.66 -7.71 14.58
N HIS A 69 7.73 -8.14 15.22
CA HIS A 69 7.95 -9.55 15.53
C HIS A 69 6.91 -9.97 16.57
N TYR A 70 5.78 -10.48 16.09
CA TYR A 70 4.86 -11.22 16.95
C TYR A 70 5.53 -12.54 17.32
N ARG A 71 5.69 -12.74 18.62
CA ARG A 71 6.14 -13.98 19.27
C ARG A 71 5.11 -15.09 19.10
#